data_AF-A0A925H7M4-F1
#
_entry.id   AF-A0A925H7M4-F1
#
_cell.length_a   1.000
_cell.length_b   1.000
_cell.length_c   1.000
_cell.angle_alpha   90.00
_cell.angle_beta   90.00
_cell.angle_gamma   90.00
#
_symmetry.space_group_name_H-M   'P 1'
#
loop_
_entity.id
_entity.type
_entity.pdbx_description
1 polymer ?
#
loop_
_entity_poly.entity_id
_entity_poly.type
_entity_poly.pdbx_seq_one_letter_code
_entity_poly.pdbx_strand_id
1 'polypeptide(L)' 'SGSGMVAAEVSAALKDRGIIVNPVGPTSLRMVTHYDVTTAQCQQAVEAVREIAVAAVSGALA' A
#
# COMPACT_ATOMS: atom_id res chain seq x y z
N SER A 1 14.12 -0.57 8.34
CA SER A 1 13.33 0.59 8.81
C SER A 1 11.85 0.31 8.63
N GLY A 2 10.96 0.91 9.42
CA GLY A 2 9.49 0.77 9.33
C GLY A 2 8.80 2.13 9.13
N SER A 3 7.60 2.14 8.56
CA SER A 3 6.85 3.37 8.23
C SER A 3 6.14 4.03 9.41
N GLY A 4 6.00 3.33 10.55
CA GLY A 4 5.25 3.80 11.72
C GLY A 4 3.72 3.69 11.60
N MET A 5 3.19 3.29 10.44
CA MET A 5 1.76 3.10 10.20
C MET A 5 1.30 1.68 10.56
N VAL A 6 0.03 1.55 10.96
CA VAL A 6 -0.63 0.25 11.02
C VAL A 6 -1.13 -0.16 9.63
N ALA A 7 -1.24 -1.48 9.39
CA ALA A 7 -1.62 -2.02 8.08
C ALA A 7 -2.98 -1.50 7.57
N ALA A 8 -3.91 -1.19 8.48
CA ALA A 8 -5.21 -0.62 8.14
C ALA A 8 -5.10 0.77 7.49
N GLU A 9 -4.20 1.64 7.98
CA GLU A 9 -3.98 2.98 7.43
C GLU A 9 -3.37 2.90 6.03
N VAL A 10 -2.41 2.00 5.84
CA VAL A 10 -1.80 1.76 4.53
C VAL A 10 -2.83 1.20 3.54
N SER A 11 -3.68 0.27 3.98
CA SER A 11 -4.77 -0.28 3.15
C SER A 11 -5.76 0.81 2.72
N ALA A 12 -6.15 1.71 3.63
CA ALA A 12 -7.02 2.84 3.30
C ALA A 12 -6.37 3.78 2.26
N ALA A 13 -5.11 4.17 2.48
CA ALA A 13 -4.40 5.06 1.57
C ALA A 13 -4.19 4.46 0.16
N LEU A 14 -3.98 3.15 0.05
CA LEU A 14 -3.91 2.45 -1.24
C LEU A 14 -5.29 2.37 -1.92
N LYS A 15 -6.35 2.17 -1.13
CA LYS A 15 -7.72 2.13 -1.65
C LYS A 15 -8.14 3.45 -2.30
N ASP A 16 -7.73 4.58 -1.75
CA ASP A 16 -7.97 5.92 -2.33
C ASP A 16 -7.29 6.08 -3.71
N ARG A 17 -6.27 5.26 -3.99
CA ARG A 17 -5.55 5.18 -5.27
C ARG A 17 -6.05 4.05 -6.17
N GLY A 18 -7.18 3.41 -5.81
CA GLY A 18 -7.77 2.30 -6.56
C GLY A 18 -7.09 0.94 -6.36
N ILE A 19 -6.18 0.81 -5.40
CA ILE A 19 -5.43 -0.42 -5.12
C ILE A 19 -6.02 -1.08 -3.87
N ILE A 20 -6.69 -2.22 -4.04
CA ILE A 20 -7.35 -2.93 -2.94
C ILE A 20 -6.39 -3.95 -2.34
N VAL A 21 -6.07 -3.80 -1.06
CA VAL A 21 -5.23 -4.73 -0.29
C VAL A 21 -5.85 -5.01 1.05
N ASN A 22 -5.68 -6.24 1.55
CA ASN A 22 -6.31 -6.67 2.80
C ASN A 22 -5.29 -6.73 3.94
N PRO A 23 -5.51 -6.01 5.06
CA PRO A 23 -4.79 -6.26 6.29
C PRO A 23 -5.05 -7.68 6.78
N VAL A 24 -3.98 -8.37 7.18
CA VAL A 24 -4.04 -9.72 7.78
C VAL A 24 -3.47 -9.75 9.19
N GLY A 25 -3.03 -8.60 9.69
CA GLY A 25 -2.54 -8.37 11.03
C GLY A 25 -2.18 -6.89 11.23
N PRO A 26 -1.66 -6.48 12.40
CA PRO A 26 -1.40 -5.08 12.72
C PRO A 26 -0.40 -4.39 11.79
N THR A 27 0.56 -5.14 11.25
CA THR A 27 1.66 -4.61 10.41
C THR A 27 1.83 -5.40 9.11
N SER A 28 0.85 -6.21 8.72
CA SER A 28 0.95 -7.11 7.57
C SER A 28 -0.24 -6.96 6.63
N LEU A 29 0.05 -6.86 5.33
CA LEU A 29 -0.92 -6.79 4.24
C LEU A 29 -0.81 -8.03 3.35
N ARG A 30 -1.92 -8.45 2.76
CA ARG A 30 -1.98 -9.42 1.68
C ARG A 30 -2.38 -8.72 0.39
N MET A 31 -1.52 -8.87 -0.61
CA MET A 31 -1.75 -8.41 -1.98
C MET A 31 -1.86 -9.64 -2.87
N VAL A 32 -2.90 -9.68 -3.69
CA VAL A 32 -3.13 -10.72 -4.70
C VAL A 32 -3.47 -10.02 -6.00
N THR A 33 -3.10 -10.65 -7.11
CA THR A 33 -3.41 -10.16 -8.46
C THR A 33 -4.39 -11.12 -9.11
N HIS A 34 -5.42 -10.56 -9.74
CA HIS A 34 -6.26 -11.30 -10.67
C HIS A 34 -5.51 -11.54 -11.99
N TYR A 35 -5.99 -12.48 -12.81
CA TYR A 35 -5.34 -12.85 -14.07
C TYR A 35 -5.30 -11.73 -15.13
N ASP A 36 -6.17 -10.75 -15.01
CA ASP A 36 -6.26 -9.57 -15.88
C ASP A 36 -5.29 -8.44 -15.46
N VAL A 37 -4.56 -8.60 -14.36
CA VAL A 37 -3.55 -7.64 -13.91
C VAL A 37 -2.25 -7.84 -14.70
N THR A 38 -1.80 -6.77 -15.32
CA THR A 38 -0.54 -6.71 -16.07
C THR A 38 0.66 -6.38 -15.17
N THR A 39 1.87 -6.70 -15.64
CA THR A 39 3.13 -6.31 -14.97
C THR A 39 3.23 -4.80 -14.75
N ALA A 40 2.74 -3.99 -15.71
CA ALA A 40 2.75 -2.54 -15.58
C ALA A 40 1.85 -2.05 -14.44
N GLN A 41 0.67 -2.66 -14.27
CA GLN A 41 -0.22 -2.37 -13.14
C GLN A 41 0.38 -2.80 -11.80
N CYS A 42 1.10 -3.92 -11.76
CA CYS A 42 1.86 -4.31 -10.56
C CYS A 42 2.93 -3.27 -10.21
N GLN A 43 3.66 -2.74 -11.21
CA GLN A 43 4.66 -1.70 -10.98
C GLN A 43 4.04 -0.40 -10.46
N GLN A 44 2.89 0.01 -11.02
CA GLN A 44 2.13 1.17 -10.52
C GLN A 44 1.70 0.97 -9.06
N ALA A 45 1.25 -0.24 -8.70
CA ALA A 45 0.87 -0.55 -7.33
C ALA A 45 2.07 -0.51 -6.36
N VAL A 46 3.23 -1.02 -6.79
CA VAL A 46 4.47 -0.95 -5.99
C VAL A 46 4.94 0.49 -5.79
N GLU A 47 4.86 1.35 -6.79
CA GLU A 47 5.23 2.76 -6.62
C GLU A 47 4.27 3.47 -5.66
N ALA A 48 2.96 3.19 -5.73
CA ALA A 48 2.00 3.73 -4.76
C ALA A 48 2.33 3.31 -3.31
N VAL A 49 2.72 2.05 -3.10
CA VAL A 49 3.19 1.56 -1.78
C VAL A 49 4.43 2.34 -1.32
N ARG A 50 5.40 2.54 -2.24
CA ARG A 50 6.63 3.29 -1.95
C ARG A 50 6.32 4.73 -1.54
N GLU A 51 5.48 5.43 -2.29
CA GLU A 51 5.11 6.81 -2.01
C GLU A 51 4.43 6.95 -0.63
N ILE A 52 3.50 6.05 -0.30
CA ILE A 52 2.84 6.02 1.01
C ILE A 52 3.87 5.79 2.12
N ALA A 53 4.77 4.82 1.94
CA ALA A 53 5.80 4.52 2.94
C ALA A 53 6.77 5.69 3.16
N VAL A 54 7.16 6.40 2.09
CA VAL A 54 8.02 7.60 2.18
C VAL A 54 7.29 8.73 2.88
N ALA A 55 6.05 9.04 2.47
CA ALA A 55 5.27 10.11 3.08
C ALA A 55 4.98 9.86 4.57
N ALA A 56 4.80 8.60 4.97
CA ALA A 56 4.64 8.20 6.37
C ALA A 56 5.89 8.51 7.22
N VAL A 57 7.08 8.15 6.71
CA VAL A 57 8.35 8.43 7.40
C VAL A 57 8.63 9.93 7.48
N SER A 58 8.20 10.70 6.48
CA SER A 58 8.36 12.16 6.46
C SER A 58 7.27 12.93 7.23
N GLY A 59 6.25 12.27 7.77
CA GLY A 59 5.13 12.92 8.47
C GLY A 59 4.18 13.70 7.55
N ALA A 60 4.26 13.50 6.23
CA ALA A 60 3.50 14.23 5.21
C ALA A 60 2.10 13.64 4.93
N LEU A 61 1.76 12.54 5.60
CA LEU A 61 0.49 11.80 5.47
C LEU A 61 -0.48 12.07 6.64
N ALA A 62 -0.14 12.98 7.55
CA ALA A 62 -0.92 13.33 8.74
C ALA A 62 -1.96 14.43 8.47
#